data_AF-A0A822XAI5-F1
#
_entry.id   AF-A0A822XAI5-F1
#
_cell.length_a   1.000
_cell.length_b   1.000
_cell.length_c   1.000
_cell.angle_alpha   90.00
_cell.angle_beta   90.00
_cell.angle_gamma   90.00
#
_symmetry.space_group_name_H-M   'P 1'
#
loop_
_entity.id
_entity.type
_entity.pdbx_description
1 polymer ?
#
loop_
_entity_poly.entity_id
_entity_poly.type
_entity_poly.pdbx_seq_one_letter_code
_entity_poly.pdbx_strand_id
1 'polypeptide(L)'
;TRDLALEQSCRDSEGVILPEGSRLFIRVEYVSKDGMRTFRMDRLIEPENLHSGCVTMGMEWRTMFSTLSKPQSDHPRLGAGSPAFFNNG
;
A
#
# COMPACT_ATOMS: atom_id res chain seq x y z
N THR A 1 3.61 15.15 17.79
CA THR A 1 4.39 13.94 17.47
C THR A 1 4.71 13.98 16.00
N ARG A 2 5.97 13.75 15.61
CA ARG A 2 6.42 13.80 14.21
C ARG A 2 5.83 12.61 13.44
N ASP A 3 5.06 12.84 12.39
CA ASP A 3 4.53 11.76 11.54
C ASP A 3 5.63 11.32 10.56
N LEU A 4 6.38 10.30 10.98
CA LEU A 4 7.47 9.75 10.19
C LEU A 4 6.98 9.17 8.86
N ALA A 5 5.75 8.65 8.78
CA ALA A 5 5.23 8.06 7.56
C ALA A 5 4.89 9.13 6.52
N LEU A 6 4.35 10.28 6.96
CA LEU A 6 4.12 11.43 6.10
C LEU A 6 5.46 11.98 5.56
N GLU A 7 6.48 12.09 6.40
CA GLU A 7 7.80 12.55 5.94
C GLU A 7 8.45 11.61 4.93
N GLN A 8 8.33 10.30 5.11
CA GLN A 8 8.82 9.33 4.12
C GLN A 8 8.05 9.44 2.81
N SER A 9 6.75 9.74 2.86
CA SER A 9 5.92 9.93 1.66
C SER A 9 6.31 11.18 0.86
N CYS A 10 6.98 12.15 1.49
CA CYS A 10 7.49 13.35 0.83
C CYS A 10 8.86 13.14 0.16
N ARG A 11 9.31 11.89 -0.03
CA ARG A 11 10.53 11.56 -0.75
C ARG A 11 10.22 10.73 -1.99
N ASP A 12 10.98 10.95 -3.05
CA ASP A 12 10.93 10.09 -4.23
C ASP A 12 11.68 8.77 -3.99
N SER A 13 11.75 7.92 -5.03
CA SER A 13 12.43 6.62 -4.96
C SER A 13 13.93 6.71 -4.68
N GLU A 14 14.56 7.86 -4.97
CA GLU A 14 15.97 8.13 -4.72
C GLU A 14 16.20 8.80 -3.35
N GLY A 15 15.13 9.05 -2.59
CA GLY A 15 15.18 9.68 -1.28
C GLY A 15 15.25 11.21 -1.33
N VAL A 16 15.07 11.83 -2.50
CA VAL A 16 15.06 13.29 -2.66
C VAL A 16 13.74 13.84 -2.16
N ILE A 17 13.81 14.92 -1.37
CA ILE A 17 12.62 15.60 -0.86
C ILE A 17 11.86 16.21 -2.04
N LEU A 18 10.56 15.93 -2.12
CA LEU A 18 9.71 16.49 -3.15
C LEU A 18 9.70 18.03 -3.08
N PRO A 19 9.60 18.73 -4.23
CA PRO A 19 9.48 20.18 -4.25
C PRO A 19 8.31 20.67 -3.40
N GLU A 20 8.45 21.88 -2.87
CA GLU A 20 7.36 22.54 -2.13
C GLU A 20 6.08 22.57 -2.98
N GLY A 21 4.95 22.23 -2.36
CA GLY A 21 3.66 22.16 -3.05
C GLY A 21 2.59 21.49 -2.19
N SER A 22 1.33 21.78 -2.50
CA SER A 22 0.19 21.11 -1.87
C SER A 22 -0.05 19.77 -2.55
N ARG A 23 -0.23 18.70 -1.76
CA ARG A 23 -0.53 17.36 -2.25
C ARG A 23 -1.58 16.71 -1.36
N LEU A 24 -2.40 15.84 -1.95
CA LEU A 24 -3.35 15.03 -1.21
C LEU A 24 -2.69 13.74 -0.77
N PHE A 25 -2.58 13.53 0.54
CA PHE A 25 -2.17 12.26 1.11
C PHE A 25 -3.40 11.38 1.37
N ILE A 26 -3.42 10.18 0.78
CA ILE A 26 -4.46 9.17 0.99
C ILE A 26 -3.81 7.93 1.60
N ARG A 27 -4.39 7.46 2.71
CA ARG A 27 -4.05 6.20 3.35
C ARG A 27 -5.27 5.28 3.34
N VAL A 28 -5.09 4.09 2.79
CA VAL A 28 -6.07 3.00 2.89
C VAL A 28 -5.42 1.88 3.67
N GLU A 29 -6.05 1.49 4.78
CA GLU A 29 -5.52 0.47 5.68
C GLU A 29 -6.61 -0.52 6.05
N TYR A 30 -6.24 -1.78 6.06
CA TYR A 30 -7.03 -2.85 6.64
C TYR A 30 -6.30 -3.40 7.86
N VAL A 31 -7.09 -3.67 8.87
CA VAL A 31 -6.66 -4.32 10.11
C VAL A 31 -7.61 -5.50 10.30
N SER A 32 -7.07 -6.70 10.44
CA SER A 32 -7.86 -7.88 10.75
C SER A 32 -8.56 -7.73 12.11
N LYS A 33 -9.64 -8.50 12.34
CA LYS A 33 -10.39 -8.45 13.60
C LYS A 33 -9.52 -8.71 14.84
N ASP A 34 -8.50 -9.54 14.70
CA ASP A 34 -7.54 -9.87 15.76
C ASP A 34 -6.35 -8.90 15.83
N GLY A 35 -6.27 -7.92 14.92
CA GLY A 35 -5.17 -6.96 14.83
C GLY A 35 -3.84 -7.52 14.35
N MET A 36 -3.74 -8.83 14.09
CA MET A 36 -2.48 -9.51 13.78
C MET A 36 -2.05 -9.36 12.32
N ARG A 37 -2.98 -8.96 11.44
CA ARG A 37 -2.74 -8.80 10.00
C ARG A 37 -3.17 -7.42 9.56
N THR A 38 -2.18 -6.60 9.24
CA THR A 38 -2.38 -5.26 8.71
C THR A 38 -1.82 -5.15 7.31
N PHE A 39 -2.57 -4.56 6.38
CA PHE A 39 -2.03 -4.14 5.10
C PHE A 39 -2.45 -2.71 4.80
N ARG A 40 -1.52 -1.93 4.24
CA ARG A 40 -1.67 -0.50 4.05
C ARG A 40 -1.20 -0.10 2.66
N MET A 41 -1.89 0.86 2.08
CA MET A 41 -1.48 1.60 0.89
C MET A 41 -1.44 3.08 1.21
N ASP A 42 -0.30 3.71 0.96
CA ASP A 42 -0.14 5.15 1.07
C ASP A 42 0.06 5.73 -0.34
N ARG A 43 -0.64 6.84 -0.62
CA ARG A 43 -0.55 7.57 -1.89
C ARG A 43 -0.44 9.07 -1.62
N LEU A 44 0.44 9.71 -2.37
CA LEU A 44 0.57 11.16 -2.40
C LEU A 44 0.23 11.62 -3.82
N ILE A 45 -0.83 12.41 -3.98
CA ILE A 45 -1.40 12.78 -5.27
C ILE A 45 -1.33 14.29 -5.43
N GLU A 46 -0.81 14.75 -6.56
CA GLU A 46 -0.82 16.17 -6.91
C GLU A 46 -2.25 16.61 -7.25
N PRO A 47 -2.70 17.82 -6.84
CA PRO A 47 -4.06 18.28 -7.06
C PRO A 47 -4.49 18.24 -8.54
N GLU A 48 -3.56 18.53 -9.45
CA GLU A 48 -3.77 18.52 -10.90
C GLU A 48 -4.07 17.10 -11.42
N ASN A 49 -3.61 16.08 -10.70
CA ASN A 49 -3.71 14.67 -11.04
C ASN A 49 -4.75 13.92 -10.19
N LEU A 50 -5.65 14.62 -9.51
CA LEU A 50 -6.56 14.00 -8.53
C LEU A 50 -7.39 12.85 -9.13
N HIS A 51 -7.98 13.06 -10.31
CA HIS A 51 -8.84 12.06 -10.93
C HIS A 51 -8.06 10.80 -11.35
N SER A 52 -6.98 10.97 -12.12
CA SER A 52 -6.14 9.88 -12.58
C SER A 52 -5.46 9.15 -11.41
N GLY A 53 -4.98 9.90 -10.42
CA GLY A 53 -4.39 9.36 -9.20
C GLY A 53 -5.35 8.47 -8.42
N CYS A 54 -6.61 8.90 -8.25
CA CYS A 54 -7.63 8.09 -7.59
C CYS A 54 -8.00 6.81 -8.37
N VAL A 55 -8.07 6.88 -9.70
CA VAL A 55 -8.32 5.70 -10.54
C VAL A 55 -7.19 4.69 -10.43
N THR A 56 -5.94 5.15 -10.56
CA THR A 56 -4.73 4.32 -10.41
C THR A 56 -4.69 3.67 -9.03
N MET A 57 -4.90 4.46 -7.97
CA MET A 57 -4.96 3.97 -6.60
C MET A 57 -6.02 2.86 -6.44
N GLY A 58 -7.21 3.02 -7.02
CA GLY A 58 -8.25 1.99 -6.98
C GLY A 58 -7.88 0.72 -7.73
N MET A 59 -7.16 0.81 -8.86
CA MET A 59 -6.63 -0.35 -9.58
C MET A 59 -5.57 -1.08 -8.76
N GLU A 60 -4.63 -0.34 -8.19
CA GLU A 60 -3.55 -0.89 -7.36
C GLU A 60 -4.10 -1.59 -6.12
N TRP A 61 -5.05 -0.96 -5.43
CA TRP A 61 -5.73 -1.56 -4.28
C TRP A 61 -6.36 -2.92 -4.63
N ARG A 62 -7.10 -2.99 -5.75
CA ARG A 62 -7.71 -4.25 -6.22
C ARG A 62 -6.66 -5.30 -6.56
N THR A 63 -5.57 -4.92 -7.20
CA THR A 63 -4.47 -5.82 -7.53
C THR A 63 -3.80 -6.34 -6.27
N MET A 64 -3.46 -5.47 -5.32
CA MET A 64 -2.88 -5.86 -4.05
C MET A 64 -3.80 -6.80 -3.28
N PHE A 65 -5.09 -6.45 -3.17
CA PHE A 65 -6.08 -7.26 -2.48
C PHE A 65 -6.22 -8.65 -3.11
N SER A 66 -6.29 -8.72 -4.45
CA SER A 66 -6.36 -9.97 -5.21
C SER A 66 -5.12 -10.85 -5.00
N THR A 67 -3.94 -10.25 -5.05
CA THR A 67 -2.66 -10.96 -4.81
C THR A 67 -2.60 -11.50 -3.38
N LEU A 68 -2.94 -10.68 -2.39
CA LEU A 68 -2.92 -11.05 -0.98
C LEU A 68 -4.03 -12.05 -0.60
N SER A 69 -5.09 -12.16 -1.40
CA SER A 69 -6.15 -13.18 -1.23
C SER A 69 -5.76 -14.56 -1.75
N LYS A 70 -4.62 -14.70 -2.44
CA LYS A 70 -4.17 -15.98 -3.00
C LYS A 70 -3.09 -16.59 -2.11
N PRO A 71 -3.08 -17.92 -1.93
CA PRO A 71 -1.96 -18.60 -1.30
C PRO A 71 -0.72 -18.46 -2.17
N GLN A 72 0.46 -18.38 -1.55
CA GLN A 72 1.72 -18.45 -2.29
C GLN A 72 2.02 -19.90 -2.64
N SER A 73 2.62 -20.12 -3.81
CA SER A 73 3.08 -21.45 -4.23
C SER A 73 4.35 -21.84 -3.49
N ASP A 74 4.59 -23.14 -3.39
CA ASP A 74 5.86 -23.68 -2.92
C ASP A 74 7.02 -23.15 -3.77
N HIS A 75 8.13 -22.87 -3.12
CA HIS A 75 9.34 -22.40 -3.78
C HIS A 75 10.46 -23.43 -3.57
N PRO A 76 11.10 -23.95 -4.64
CA PRO A 76 12.10 -25.02 -4.55
C PRO A 76 13.28 -24.76 -3.59
N ARG A 77 13.58 -23.48 -3.30
CA ARG A 77 14.64 -23.07 -2.36
C ARG A 77 14.13 -22.49 -1.04
N LEU A 78 12.90 -21.98 -0.98
CA LEU A 78 12.38 -21.26 0.20
C LEU A 78 11.38 -22.09 1.00
N GLY A 79 10.99 -23.26 0.47
CA GLY A 79 10.11 -24.20 1.14
C GLY A 79 8.64 -24.00 0.79
N ALA A 80 7.78 -24.41 1.71
CA ALA A 80 6.33 -24.40 1.52
C ALA A 80 5.79 -22.97 1.36
N GLY A 81 4.78 -22.85 0.50
CA GLY A 81 4.05 -21.61 0.29
C GLY A 81 3.33 -21.15 1.55
N SER A 82 3.23 -19.83 1.72
CA SER A 82 2.43 -19.25 2.80
C SER A 82 0.94 -19.24 2.44
N PRO A 83 0.03 -19.41 3.43
CA PRO A 83 -1.39 -19.25 3.20
C PRO A 83 -1.72 -17.83 2.73
N ALA A 84 -2.91 -17.64 2.17
CA ALA A 84 -3.40 -16.32 1.81
C ALA A 84 -3.36 -15.36 3.01
N PHE A 85 -3.08 -14.09 2.73
CA PHE A 85 -3.06 -13.04 3.75
C PHE A 85 -4.47 -12.80 4.29
N PHE A 86 -5.47 -12.72 3.39
CA PHE A 86 -6.87 -12.75 3.76
C PHE A 86 -7.34 -14.20 3.80
N ASN A 87 -7.79 -14.63 4.97
CA ASN A 87 -8.53 -15.88 5.08
C ASN A 87 -10.01 -15.49 5.14
N ASN A 88 -10.79 -15.92 4.16
CA ASN A 88 -12.23 -15.99 4.35
C ASN A 88 -12.43 -17.14 5.34
N GLY A 89 -12.84 -16.81 6.58
CA GLY A 89 -13.33 -17.83 7.50
C GLY A 89 -14.44 -18.66 6.86
#